data_AF-A0A970PA81-F1
#
_entry.id   AF-A0A970PA81-F1
#
_cell.length_a   1.000
_cell.length_b   1.000
_cell.length_c   1.000
_cell.angle_alpha   90.00
_cell.angle_beta   90.00
_cell.angle_gamma   90.00
#
_symmetry.space_group_name_H-M   'P 1'
#
loop_
_entity.id
_entity.type
_entity.pdbx_description
1 polymer ?
#
loop_
_entity_poly.entity_id
_entity_poly.type
_entity_poly.pdbx_seq_one_letter_code
_entity_poly.pdbx_strand_id
1 'polypeptide(L)'
;MLNTPTRMLLVAAIICLSAALALAQDAAPRRLALLDDAATVETLAAALDDADVVVARTAARLLPSRGEAAVSAVGAALGHTDPLVRRNAAMNLHRLGNAGIALADRALGDESELVRQGVVYSLIELPQTAEVAALVQRAQEDESALVRATAIAAARAAFTTAEAIPLPREGWLIKTDTEEVGVDEKWFAVDLDEAGWTPIAIEEFWGDRGPSSGVGWYRLQFDLPAREKPTRAQLDFQAVDESAWVWLNGEFAGEHDLGPNGWDTPFRLDVTDGLNWGGANQLTVRVLNSAMAGGIWKPVSIVILEPAD
;
A
#
# COMPACT_ATOMS: atom_id res chain seq x y z
N MET A 1 -65.14 -12.26 24.42
CA MET A 1 -64.48 -11.74 25.64
C MET A 1 -63.45 -12.77 26.08
N LEU A 2 -62.16 -12.43 26.12
CA LEU A 2 -61.10 -13.36 26.54
C LEU A 2 -61.22 -13.67 28.04
N ASN A 3 -61.11 -14.95 28.42
CA ASN A 3 -61.17 -15.37 29.83
C ASN A 3 -59.96 -14.83 30.60
N THR A 4 -60.14 -14.55 31.89
CA THR A 4 -59.20 -13.89 32.81
C THR A 4 -57.73 -14.36 32.73
N PRO A 5 -57.42 -15.67 32.66
CA PRO A 5 -56.02 -16.12 32.52
C PRO A 5 -55.38 -15.73 31.17
N THR A 6 -56.16 -15.71 30.09
CA THR A 6 -55.71 -15.30 28.75
C THR A 6 -55.39 -13.80 28.69
N ARG A 7 -56.12 -12.97 29.43
CA ARG A 7 -55.82 -11.53 29.57
C ARG A 7 -54.53 -11.30 30.34
N MET A 8 -54.26 -12.12 31.36
CA MET A 8 -53.05 -12.03 32.18
C MET A 8 -51.78 -12.42 31.39
N LEU A 9 -51.87 -13.46 30.57
CA LEU A 9 -50.82 -13.87 29.63
C LEU A 9 -50.56 -12.82 28.53
N LEU A 10 -51.61 -12.21 27.98
CA LEU A 10 -51.48 -11.16 26.96
C LEU A 10 -50.83 -9.89 27.54
N VAL A 11 -51.20 -9.50 28.76
CA VAL A 11 -50.61 -8.35 29.46
C VAL A 11 -49.15 -8.63 29.82
N ALA A 12 -48.81 -9.84 30.28
CA ALA A 12 -47.42 -10.23 30.54
C ALA A 12 -46.58 -10.23 29.25
N ALA A 13 -47.12 -10.73 28.13
CA ALA A 13 -46.46 -10.69 26.84
C ALA A 13 -46.25 -9.26 26.30
N ILE A 14 -47.24 -8.37 26.48
CA ILE A 14 -47.11 -6.95 26.11
C ILE A 14 -46.09 -6.24 27.02
N ILE A 15 -46.06 -6.53 28.31
CA ILE A 15 -45.06 -5.98 29.24
C ILE A 15 -43.66 -6.48 28.88
N CYS A 16 -43.47 -7.77 28.61
CA CYS A 16 -42.20 -8.32 28.14
C CYS A 16 -41.78 -7.74 26.78
N LEU A 17 -42.72 -7.52 25.86
CA LEU A 17 -42.43 -6.91 24.56
C LEU A 17 -42.07 -5.43 24.70
N SER A 18 -42.75 -4.68 25.57
CA SER A 18 -42.41 -3.29 25.89
C SER A 18 -41.11 -3.16 26.70
N ALA A 19 -40.78 -4.15 27.53
CA ALA A 19 -39.52 -4.22 28.26
C ALA A 19 -38.36 -4.60 27.33
N ALA A 20 -38.59 -5.47 26.34
CA ALA A 20 -37.62 -5.76 25.27
C ALA A 20 -37.44 -4.57 24.32
N LEU A 21 -38.51 -3.84 24.01
CA LEU A 21 -38.45 -2.57 23.25
C LEU A 21 -37.83 -1.44 24.07
N ALA A 22 -37.93 -1.50 25.40
CA ALA A 22 -37.26 -0.62 26.33
C ALA A 22 -35.79 -1.01 26.60
N LEU A 23 -35.39 -2.27 26.44
CA LEU A 23 -33.97 -2.65 26.45
C LEU A 23 -33.26 -2.29 25.13
N ALA A 24 -34.03 -2.01 24.08
CA ALA A 24 -33.59 -1.29 22.89
C ALA A 24 -33.52 0.25 23.10
N GLN A 25 -33.59 0.74 24.35
CA GLN A 25 -33.45 2.16 24.69
C GLN A 25 -32.02 2.66 24.43
N ASP A 26 -31.99 3.75 23.67
CA ASP A 26 -30.90 4.70 23.44
C ASP A 26 -29.48 4.13 23.42
N ALA A 27 -28.93 3.94 22.22
CA ALA A 27 -27.55 3.53 22.03
C ALA A 27 -26.53 4.56 22.57
N ALA A 28 -26.93 5.83 22.72
CA ALA A 28 -26.00 6.90 23.08
C ALA A 28 -25.41 6.74 24.50
N PRO A 29 -26.19 6.52 25.58
CA PRO A 29 -25.62 6.24 26.91
C PRO A 29 -24.72 5.01 26.95
N ARG A 30 -25.11 3.91 26.30
CA ARG A 30 -24.31 2.68 26.25
C ARG A 30 -23.00 2.91 25.53
N ARG A 31 -23.04 3.57 24.38
CA ARG A 31 -21.84 3.97 23.63
C ARG A 31 -20.95 4.91 24.43
N LEU A 32 -21.52 5.87 25.15
CA LEU A 32 -20.78 6.82 25.98
C LEU A 32 -20.04 6.10 27.11
N ALA A 33 -20.66 5.10 27.74
CA ALA A 33 -20.01 4.29 28.77
C ALA A 33 -18.77 3.55 28.26
N LEU A 34 -18.74 3.14 26.98
CA LEU A 34 -17.55 2.52 26.38
C LEU A 34 -16.39 3.50 26.19
N LEU A 35 -16.67 4.79 26.04
CA LEU A 35 -15.64 5.83 25.84
C LEU A 35 -14.92 6.20 27.14
N ASP A 36 -15.39 5.72 28.29
CA ASP A 36 -14.68 5.82 29.55
C ASP A 36 -13.42 4.93 29.51
N ASP A 37 -12.27 5.48 29.88
CA ASP A 37 -11.00 4.75 29.96
C ASP A 37 -11.07 3.59 30.97
N ALA A 38 -12.02 3.62 31.91
CA ALA A 38 -12.29 2.53 32.84
C ALA A 38 -13.00 1.31 32.20
N ALA A 39 -13.49 1.41 30.95
CA ALA A 39 -14.17 0.29 30.29
C ALA A 39 -13.22 -0.91 30.09
N THR A 40 -13.57 -2.05 30.67
CA THR A 40 -12.73 -3.26 30.66
C THR A 40 -12.81 -4.03 29.34
N VAL A 41 -11.88 -4.97 29.12
CA VAL A 41 -11.93 -5.88 27.96
C VAL A 41 -13.26 -6.64 27.91
N GLU A 42 -13.76 -7.12 29.04
CA GLU A 42 -15.03 -7.86 29.14
C GLU A 42 -16.22 -7.00 28.75
N THR A 43 -16.22 -5.73 29.18
CA THR A 43 -17.29 -4.77 28.87
C THR A 43 -17.31 -4.45 27.39
N LEU A 44 -16.13 -4.19 26.80
CA LEU A 44 -15.99 -3.92 25.39
C LEU A 44 -16.29 -5.17 24.54
N ALA A 45 -15.87 -6.37 24.96
CA ALA A 45 -16.14 -7.61 24.25
C ALA A 45 -17.64 -7.92 24.22
N ALA A 46 -18.34 -7.76 25.35
CA ALA A 46 -19.80 -7.95 25.41
C ALA A 46 -20.55 -6.97 24.49
N ALA A 47 -20.03 -5.76 24.32
CA ALA A 47 -20.61 -4.75 23.45
C ALA A 47 -20.45 -5.04 21.94
N LEU A 48 -19.65 -6.04 21.54
CA LEU A 48 -19.60 -6.48 20.15
C LEU A 48 -20.92 -7.13 19.70
N ASP A 49 -21.66 -7.74 20.63
CA ASP A 49 -22.96 -8.39 20.36
C ASP A 49 -24.16 -7.43 20.58
N ASP A 50 -23.91 -6.13 20.71
CA ASP A 50 -24.98 -5.15 20.93
C ASP A 50 -25.94 -5.08 19.74
N ALA A 51 -27.24 -4.97 20.05
CA ALA A 51 -28.29 -4.81 19.04
C ALA A 51 -28.09 -3.55 18.16
N ASP A 52 -27.43 -2.51 18.69
CA ASP A 52 -27.02 -1.35 17.92
C ASP A 52 -25.58 -1.50 17.40
N VAL A 53 -25.43 -1.62 16.10
CA VAL A 53 -24.14 -1.83 15.43
C VAL A 53 -23.13 -0.70 15.68
N VAL A 54 -23.58 0.52 16.02
CA VAL A 54 -22.69 1.64 16.33
C VAL A 54 -22.01 1.44 17.69
N VAL A 55 -22.67 0.76 18.64
CA VAL A 55 -22.07 0.35 19.91
C VAL A 55 -20.98 -0.70 19.63
N ALA A 56 -21.29 -1.73 18.83
CA ALA A 56 -20.33 -2.76 18.42
C ALA A 56 -19.11 -2.18 17.68
N ARG A 57 -19.33 -1.25 16.75
CA ARG A 57 -18.25 -0.52 16.05
C ARG A 57 -17.38 0.30 17.00
N THR A 58 -17.99 0.87 18.06
CA THR A 58 -17.26 1.63 19.09
C THR A 58 -16.41 0.69 19.92
N ALA A 59 -16.95 -0.45 20.36
CA ALA A 59 -16.21 -1.48 21.07
C ALA A 59 -15.01 -1.99 20.27
N ALA A 60 -15.21 -2.37 19.00
CA ALA A 60 -14.14 -2.87 18.13
C ALA A 60 -12.99 -1.87 17.92
N ARG A 61 -13.30 -0.56 17.86
CA ARG A 61 -12.27 0.49 17.78
C ARG A 61 -11.44 0.61 19.06
N LEU A 62 -12.05 0.37 20.22
CA LEU A 62 -11.43 0.61 21.53
C LEU A 62 -10.72 -0.62 22.08
N LEU A 63 -11.19 -1.83 21.77
CA LEU A 63 -10.61 -3.09 22.25
C LEU A 63 -9.08 -3.15 22.10
N PRO A 64 -8.47 -2.79 20.96
CA PRO A 64 -7.02 -2.88 20.80
C PRO A 64 -6.23 -1.99 21.78
N SER A 65 -6.82 -0.90 22.28
CA SER A 65 -6.17 -0.04 23.28
C SER A 65 -5.98 -0.69 24.65
N ARG A 66 -6.60 -1.86 24.88
CA ARG A 66 -6.43 -2.65 26.11
C ARG A 66 -5.26 -3.64 26.02
N GLY A 67 -4.47 -3.57 24.95
CA GLY A 67 -3.24 -4.35 24.77
C GLY A 67 -3.49 -5.85 24.66
N GLU A 68 -2.50 -6.66 25.03
CA GLU A 68 -2.51 -8.12 24.83
C GLU A 68 -3.72 -8.84 25.45
N ALA A 69 -4.26 -8.32 26.56
CA ALA A 69 -5.45 -8.87 27.19
C ALA A 69 -6.68 -8.87 26.26
N ALA A 70 -6.71 -7.99 25.26
CA ALA A 70 -7.82 -7.85 24.31
C ALA A 70 -7.70 -8.75 23.08
N VAL A 71 -6.59 -9.45 22.86
CA VAL A 71 -6.29 -10.15 21.59
C VAL A 71 -7.42 -11.11 21.18
N SER A 72 -7.97 -11.86 22.14
CA SER A 72 -9.09 -12.78 21.88
C SER A 72 -10.35 -12.02 21.43
N ALA A 73 -10.71 -10.94 22.13
CA ALA A 73 -11.88 -10.11 21.80
C ALA A 73 -11.71 -9.35 20.47
N VAL A 74 -10.49 -8.89 20.16
CA VAL A 74 -10.18 -8.29 18.85
C VAL A 74 -10.29 -9.34 17.74
N GLY A 75 -9.84 -10.58 17.98
CA GLY A 75 -10.06 -11.69 17.06
C GLY A 75 -11.54 -11.95 16.78
N ALA A 76 -12.41 -11.85 17.81
CA ALA A 76 -13.85 -11.93 17.64
C ALA A 76 -14.40 -10.75 16.81
N ALA A 77 -13.95 -9.52 17.08
CA ALA A 77 -14.33 -8.34 16.31
C ALA A 77 -13.92 -8.44 14.83
N LEU A 78 -12.77 -9.03 14.53
CA LEU A 78 -12.31 -9.32 13.14
C LEU A 78 -13.13 -10.43 12.46
N GLY A 79 -13.89 -11.23 13.20
CA GLY A 79 -14.82 -12.23 12.65
C GLY A 79 -16.27 -11.75 12.54
N HIS A 80 -16.53 -10.47 12.86
CA HIS A 80 -17.89 -9.94 12.95
C HIS A 80 -18.57 -9.82 11.58
N THR A 81 -19.90 -10.00 11.52
CA THR A 81 -20.67 -9.96 10.26
C THR A 81 -20.68 -8.57 9.62
N ASP A 82 -20.72 -7.51 10.43
CA ASP A 82 -20.60 -6.12 9.96
C ASP A 82 -19.14 -5.77 9.60
N PRO A 83 -18.85 -5.39 8.34
CA PRO A 83 -17.49 -5.11 7.88
C PRO A 83 -16.88 -3.85 8.51
N LEU A 84 -17.69 -2.91 9.02
CA LEU A 84 -17.17 -1.73 9.70
C LEU A 84 -16.73 -2.04 11.13
N VAL A 85 -17.33 -3.05 11.78
CA VAL A 85 -16.80 -3.60 13.05
C VAL A 85 -15.42 -4.23 12.81
N ARG A 86 -15.30 -5.08 11.78
CA ARG A 86 -14.02 -5.71 11.40
C ARG A 86 -12.96 -4.66 11.05
N ARG A 87 -13.32 -3.67 10.23
CA ARG A 87 -12.43 -2.57 9.82
C ARG A 87 -11.92 -1.78 11.03
N ASN A 88 -12.79 -1.44 11.97
CA ASN A 88 -12.40 -0.66 13.14
C ASN A 88 -11.40 -1.41 14.03
N ALA A 89 -11.56 -2.72 14.17
CA ALA A 89 -10.58 -3.57 14.83
C ALA A 89 -9.26 -3.62 14.04
N ALA A 90 -9.33 -3.87 12.73
CA ALA A 90 -8.19 -3.97 11.83
C ALA A 90 -7.31 -2.71 11.81
N MET A 91 -7.92 -1.52 11.82
CA MET A 91 -7.21 -0.22 11.82
C MET A 91 -6.34 0.02 13.08
N ASN A 92 -6.54 -0.74 14.14
CA ASN A 92 -5.93 -0.48 15.44
C ASN A 92 -5.07 -1.65 15.97
N LEU A 93 -4.72 -2.61 15.11
CA LEU A 93 -3.95 -3.80 15.50
C LEU A 93 -2.56 -3.49 16.06
N HIS A 94 -1.95 -2.36 15.67
CA HIS A 94 -0.66 -1.88 16.18
C HIS A 94 -0.64 -1.75 17.71
N ARG A 95 -1.80 -1.46 18.32
CA ARG A 95 -1.94 -1.34 19.78
C ARG A 95 -1.76 -2.67 20.53
N LEU A 96 -1.76 -3.79 19.82
CA LEU A 96 -1.54 -5.14 20.37
C LEU A 96 -0.08 -5.60 20.27
N GLY A 97 0.83 -4.77 19.75
CA GLY A 97 2.23 -5.15 19.52
C GLY A 97 2.35 -6.37 18.60
N ASN A 98 3.20 -7.34 18.98
CA ASN A 98 3.46 -8.54 18.18
C ASN A 98 2.21 -9.39 17.92
N ALA A 99 1.28 -9.44 18.87
CA ALA A 99 0.01 -10.16 18.68
C ALA A 99 -0.85 -9.52 17.57
N GLY A 100 -0.67 -8.21 17.33
CA GLY A 100 -1.29 -7.48 16.22
C GLY A 100 -0.83 -7.96 14.85
N ILE A 101 0.44 -8.35 14.69
CA ILE A 101 1.01 -8.83 13.42
C ILE A 101 0.30 -10.12 12.97
N ALA A 102 0.09 -11.07 13.90
CA ALA A 102 -0.60 -12.32 13.60
C ALA A 102 -2.08 -12.12 13.22
N LEU A 103 -2.74 -11.13 13.82
CA LEU A 103 -4.11 -10.76 13.46
C LEU A 103 -4.17 -10.02 12.12
N ALA A 104 -3.16 -9.19 11.82
CA ALA A 104 -3.04 -8.47 10.55
C ALA A 104 -2.91 -9.44 9.37
N ASP A 105 -2.07 -10.46 9.49
CA ASP A 105 -1.89 -11.50 8.47
C ASP A 105 -3.23 -12.17 8.07
N ARG A 106 -4.04 -12.52 9.08
CA ARG A 106 -5.38 -13.07 8.88
C ARG A 106 -6.34 -12.05 8.25
N ALA A 107 -6.38 -10.83 8.78
CA ALA A 107 -7.31 -9.79 8.35
C ALA A 107 -7.00 -9.22 6.96
N LEU A 108 -5.77 -9.36 6.45
CA LEU A 108 -5.45 -9.10 5.04
C LEU A 108 -6.12 -10.09 4.07
N GLY A 109 -6.73 -11.17 4.57
CA GLY A 109 -7.56 -12.09 3.78
C GLY A 109 -9.06 -11.77 3.82
N ASP A 110 -9.48 -10.65 4.41
CA ASP A 110 -10.90 -10.31 4.53
C ASP A 110 -11.56 -10.03 3.17
N GLU A 111 -12.82 -10.43 3.02
CA GLU A 111 -13.63 -10.17 1.82
C GLU A 111 -13.81 -8.67 1.51
N SER A 112 -13.77 -7.81 2.54
CA SER A 112 -13.97 -6.38 2.40
C SER A 112 -12.64 -5.66 2.18
N GLU A 113 -12.50 -5.00 1.03
CA GLU A 113 -11.33 -4.15 0.73
C GLU A 113 -11.09 -3.07 1.79
N LEU A 114 -12.16 -2.59 2.45
CA LEU A 114 -12.06 -1.59 3.52
C LEU A 114 -11.41 -2.15 4.79
N VAL A 115 -11.61 -3.44 5.08
CA VAL A 115 -10.96 -4.13 6.20
C VAL A 115 -9.50 -4.36 5.86
N ARG A 116 -9.19 -4.88 4.68
CA ARG A 116 -7.82 -5.09 4.20
C ARG A 116 -7.02 -3.77 4.19
N GLN A 117 -7.61 -2.68 3.69
CA GLN A 117 -7.03 -1.34 3.77
C GLN A 117 -6.80 -0.91 5.22
N GLY A 118 -7.75 -1.20 6.12
CA GLY A 118 -7.60 -0.94 7.55
C GLY A 118 -6.38 -1.63 8.15
N VAL A 119 -6.11 -2.87 7.74
CA VAL A 119 -4.89 -3.58 8.15
C VAL A 119 -3.65 -2.85 7.67
N VAL A 120 -3.60 -2.44 6.39
CA VAL A 120 -2.44 -1.71 5.84
C VAL A 120 -2.14 -0.44 6.63
N TYR A 121 -3.16 0.33 7.02
CA TYR A 121 -2.95 1.49 7.90
C TYR A 121 -2.33 1.09 9.24
N SER A 122 -2.76 -0.02 9.81
CA SER A 122 -2.18 -0.50 11.07
C SER A 122 -0.75 -1.05 10.92
N LEU A 123 -0.34 -1.51 9.73
CA LEU A 123 1.02 -1.99 9.48
C LEU A 123 2.05 -0.86 9.49
N ILE A 124 1.65 0.37 9.15
CA ILE A 124 2.52 1.56 9.19
C ILE A 124 3.00 1.83 10.62
N GLU A 125 2.12 1.65 11.60
CA GLU A 125 2.36 1.95 13.01
C GLU A 125 2.99 0.78 13.78
N LEU A 126 3.13 -0.39 13.15
CA LEU A 126 3.78 -1.55 13.75
C LEU A 126 5.31 -1.44 13.61
N PRO A 127 6.10 -2.09 14.48
CA PRO A 127 7.55 -2.18 14.30
C PRO A 127 7.87 -2.77 12.92
N GLN A 128 8.72 -2.08 12.16
CA GLN A 128 9.08 -2.42 10.77
C GLN A 128 10.02 -3.65 10.72
N THR A 129 9.45 -4.80 11.02
CA THR A 129 10.08 -6.12 11.01
C THR A 129 9.97 -6.76 9.62
N ALA A 130 10.73 -7.84 9.39
CA ALA A 130 10.64 -8.60 8.14
C ALA A 130 9.22 -9.17 7.92
N GLU A 131 8.53 -9.56 8.99
CA GLU A 131 7.14 -10.01 8.93
C GLU A 131 6.21 -8.89 8.47
N VAL A 132 6.32 -7.69 9.03
CA VAL A 132 5.50 -6.53 8.62
C VAL A 132 5.77 -6.14 7.17
N ALA A 133 7.04 -6.14 6.74
CA ALA A 133 7.41 -5.88 5.36
C ALA A 133 6.77 -6.89 4.38
N ALA A 134 6.77 -8.18 4.72
CA ALA A 134 6.11 -9.21 3.92
C ALA A 134 4.59 -9.02 3.83
N LEU A 135 3.93 -8.57 4.91
CA LEU A 135 2.50 -8.25 4.89
C LEU A 135 2.20 -7.03 4.01
N VAL A 136 3.03 -6.00 4.06
CA VAL A 136 2.90 -4.83 3.18
C VAL A 136 3.10 -5.23 1.71
N GLN A 137 4.10 -6.06 1.40
CA GLN A 137 4.33 -6.58 0.05
C GLN A 137 3.13 -7.39 -0.46
N ARG A 138 2.59 -8.29 0.36
CA ARG A 138 1.36 -9.04 0.03
C ARG A 138 0.18 -8.10 -0.28
N ALA A 139 0.04 -6.99 0.45
CA ALA A 139 -1.00 -6.00 0.19
C ALA A 139 -0.77 -5.18 -1.09
N GLN A 140 0.45 -5.10 -1.61
CA GLN A 140 0.74 -4.48 -2.92
C GLN A 140 0.21 -5.33 -4.09
N GLU A 141 0.02 -6.63 -3.87
CA GLU A 141 -0.54 -7.59 -4.85
C GLU A 141 -2.07 -7.77 -4.70
N ASP A 142 -2.72 -6.99 -3.83
CA ASP A 142 -4.16 -7.10 -3.58
C ASP A 142 -5.00 -6.84 -4.85
N GLU A 143 -6.13 -7.53 -4.99
CA GLU A 143 -7.07 -7.32 -6.10
C GLU A 143 -7.64 -5.89 -6.16
N SER A 144 -7.78 -5.21 -5.01
CA SER A 144 -8.31 -3.86 -4.93
C SER A 144 -7.22 -2.81 -5.17
N ALA A 145 -7.47 -1.94 -6.14
CA ALA A 145 -6.59 -0.79 -6.42
C ALA A 145 -6.43 0.13 -5.19
N LEU A 146 -7.45 0.23 -4.34
CA LEU A 146 -7.41 1.03 -3.11
C LEU A 146 -6.39 0.45 -2.12
N VAL A 147 -6.40 -0.87 -1.95
CA VAL A 147 -5.49 -1.57 -1.02
C VAL A 147 -4.05 -1.48 -1.55
N ARG A 148 -3.84 -1.75 -2.84
CA ARG A 148 -2.51 -1.62 -3.48
C ARG A 148 -1.93 -0.21 -3.31
N ALA A 149 -2.71 0.83 -3.62
CA ALA A 149 -2.28 2.22 -3.46
C ALA A 149 -1.92 2.55 -2.00
N THR A 150 -2.71 2.06 -1.04
CA THR A 150 -2.44 2.24 0.39
C THR A 150 -1.16 1.51 0.82
N ALA A 151 -0.93 0.29 0.30
CA ALA A 151 0.27 -0.51 0.62
C ALA A 151 1.54 0.09 0.02
N ILE A 152 1.46 0.68 -1.17
CA ILE A 152 2.56 1.45 -1.77
C ILE A 152 2.88 2.68 -0.90
N ALA A 153 1.86 3.40 -0.41
CA ALA A 153 2.06 4.53 0.50
C ALA A 153 2.67 4.10 1.84
N ALA A 154 2.20 2.98 2.41
CA ALA A 154 2.75 2.40 3.64
C ALA A 154 4.22 2.00 3.49
N ALA A 155 4.55 1.31 2.39
CA ALA A 155 5.93 0.91 2.07
C ALA A 155 6.87 2.12 1.89
N ARG A 156 6.34 3.27 1.45
CA ARG A 156 7.09 4.53 1.38
C ARG A 156 7.25 5.17 2.76
N ALA A 157 6.23 5.14 3.61
CA ALA A 157 6.26 5.77 4.94
C ALA A 157 7.16 5.03 5.95
N ALA A 158 7.34 3.72 5.79
CA ALA A 158 8.22 2.91 6.64
C ALA A 158 9.71 3.26 6.52
N PHE A 159 10.08 4.07 5.52
CA PHE A 159 11.46 4.41 5.23
C PHE A 159 11.63 5.92 5.01
N THR A 160 12.74 6.46 5.47
CA THR A 160 13.20 7.80 5.11
C THR A 160 14.31 7.71 4.07
N THR A 161 14.45 8.75 3.24
CA THR A 161 15.60 8.87 2.34
C THR A 161 16.82 9.31 3.16
N ALA A 162 17.76 8.38 3.38
CA ALA A 162 19.04 8.65 4.03
C ALA A 162 19.98 9.43 3.09
N GLU A 163 19.99 9.02 1.82
CA GLU A 163 20.85 9.59 0.79
C GLU A 163 20.15 9.49 -0.57
N ALA A 164 20.35 10.50 -1.42
CA ALA A 164 19.93 10.49 -2.81
C ALA A 164 21.15 10.75 -3.70
N ILE A 165 21.42 9.82 -4.61
CA ILE A 165 22.49 9.89 -5.60
C ILE A 165 21.82 10.24 -6.94
N PRO A 166 21.86 11.50 -7.39
CA PRO A 166 21.26 11.88 -8.66
C PRO A 166 22.00 11.21 -9.82
N LEU A 167 21.24 10.66 -10.78
CA LEU A 167 21.81 10.20 -12.04
C LEU A 167 22.13 11.42 -12.94
N PRO A 168 23.18 11.33 -13.79
CA PRO A 168 23.56 12.45 -14.63
C PRO A 168 22.44 12.80 -15.61
N ARG A 169 22.29 14.10 -15.87
CA ARG A 169 21.35 14.59 -16.89
C ARG A 169 21.79 14.19 -18.30
N GLU A 170 23.09 14.23 -18.57
CA GLU A 170 23.71 13.85 -19.85
C GLU A 170 24.26 12.42 -19.82
N GLY A 171 24.73 11.93 -20.97
CA GLY A 171 25.29 10.58 -21.11
C GLY A 171 24.25 9.51 -21.45
N TRP A 172 22.97 9.89 -21.55
CA TRP A 172 21.92 9.00 -22.00
C TRP A 172 21.94 8.83 -23.51
N LEU A 173 21.55 7.64 -23.94
CA LEU A 173 21.26 7.30 -25.32
C LEU A 173 19.76 7.09 -25.49
N ILE A 174 19.24 7.44 -26.65
CA ILE A 174 17.86 7.17 -27.06
C ILE A 174 17.79 6.47 -28.41
N LYS A 175 16.84 5.55 -28.53
CA LYS A 175 16.38 4.97 -29.79
C LYS A 175 14.85 4.87 -29.77
N THR A 176 14.18 5.44 -30.76
CA THR A 176 12.73 5.32 -30.91
C THR A 176 12.38 3.98 -31.56
N ASP A 177 11.28 3.38 -31.11
CA ASP A 177 10.88 2.01 -31.42
C ASP A 177 9.47 1.99 -32.03
N THR A 178 9.38 2.49 -33.25
CA THR A 178 8.11 2.61 -33.99
C THR A 178 7.51 1.26 -34.38
N GLU A 179 8.33 0.22 -34.42
CA GLU A 179 7.94 -1.16 -34.76
C GLU A 179 7.77 -2.04 -33.51
N GLU A 180 8.03 -1.48 -32.32
CA GLU A 180 7.96 -2.16 -31.02
C GLU A 180 8.81 -3.44 -30.92
N VAL A 181 9.97 -3.46 -31.57
CA VAL A 181 10.86 -4.63 -31.63
C VAL A 181 11.86 -4.69 -30.47
N GLY A 182 12.00 -3.62 -29.68
CA GLY A 182 13.09 -3.51 -28.70
C GLY A 182 13.06 -4.57 -27.59
N VAL A 183 11.89 -5.09 -27.24
CA VAL A 183 11.77 -6.21 -26.28
C VAL A 183 12.29 -7.50 -26.92
N ASP A 184 11.86 -7.80 -28.15
CA ASP A 184 12.25 -9.01 -28.89
C ASP A 184 13.75 -9.01 -29.24
N GLU A 185 14.28 -7.85 -29.61
CA GLU A 185 15.70 -7.61 -29.87
C GLU A 185 16.54 -7.41 -28.60
N LYS A 186 15.91 -7.45 -27.42
CA LYS A 186 16.57 -7.33 -26.11
C LYS A 186 17.43 -6.08 -25.97
N TRP A 187 16.88 -4.92 -26.31
CA TRP A 187 17.55 -3.63 -26.18
C TRP A 187 17.92 -3.26 -24.73
N PHE A 188 17.45 -4.04 -23.76
CA PHE A 188 17.84 -3.96 -22.34
C PHE A 188 19.11 -4.73 -21.98
N ALA A 189 19.71 -5.51 -22.89
CA ALA A 189 20.88 -6.32 -22.60
C ALA A 189 22.14 -5.47 -22.31
N VAL A 190 22.97 -5.93 -21.37
CA VAL A 190 24.19 -5.22 -20.93
C VAL A 190 25.16 -5.00 -22.08
N ASP A 191 25.30 -5.98 -22.97
CA ASP A 191 26.24 -6.05 -24.08
C ASP A 191 25.64 -5.66 -25.44
N LEU A 192 24.45 -5.02 -25.46
CA LEU A 192 23.81 -4.59 -26.70
C LEU A 192 24.69 -3.60 -27.49
N ASP A 193 24.83 -3.86 -28.79
CA ASP A 193 25.39 -2.92 -29.75
C ASP A 193 24.54 -1.64 -29.83
N GLU A 194 25.15 -0.51 -29.47
CA GLU A 194 24.53 0.81 -29.45
C GLU A 194 24.47 1.47 -30.84
N ALA A 195 24.76 0.75 -31.92
CA ALA A 195 24.57 1.22 -33.28
C ALA A 195 23.13 1.75 -33.51
N GLY A 196 23.04 2.99 -33.98
CA GLY A 196 21.76 3.67 -34.25
C GLY A 196 21.11 4.31 -33.03
N TRP A 197 21.69 4.20 -31.84
CA TRP A 197 21.31 5.00 -30.69
C TRP A 197 21.93 6.40 -30.78
N THR A 198 21.23 7.40 -30.25
CA THR A 198 21.65 8.81 -30.33
C THR A 198 21.72 9.44 -28.95
N PRO A 199 22.64 10.38 -28.68
CA PRO A 199 22.68 11.05 -27.39
C PRO A 199 21.41 11.85 -27.09
N ILE A 200 20.98 11.81 -25.84
CA ILE A 200 19.91 12.65 -25.29
C ILE A 200 20.26 13.06 -23.85
N ALA A 201 19.65 14.13 -23.36
CA ALA A 201 19.62 14.44 -21.95
C ALA A 201 18.22 14.11 -21.38
N ILE A 202 18.17 13.64 -20.14
CA ILE A 202 16.90 13.59 -19.39
C ILE A 202 16.51 15.01 -18.93
N GLU A 203 15.34 15.13 -18.30
CA GLU A 203 14.70 16.43 -18.02
C GLU A 203 14.30 17.20 -19.30
N GLU A 204 14.14 16.45 -20.40
CA GLU A 204 13.76 16.94 -21.72
C GLU A 204 12.81 15.92 -22.38
N PHE A 205 12.05 16.39 -23.37
CA PHE A 205 11.30 15.51 -24.26
C PHE A 205 12.18 15.05 -25.42
N TRP A 206 11.93 13.87 -25.98
CA TRP A 206 12.73 13.38 -27.10
C TRP A 206 12.55 14.18 -28.38
N GLY A 207 11.49 14.99 -28.51
CA GLY A 207 11.33 15.97 -29.60
C GLY A 207 11.65 15.37 -30.97
N ASP A 208 12.59 15.98 -31.69
CA ASP A 208 12.96 15.60 -33.07
C ASP A 208 13.75 14.28 -33.20
N ARG A 209 14.02 13.54 -32.11
CA ARG A 209 14.66 12.20 -32.18
C ARG A 209 13.75 11.10 -32.73
N GLY A 210 12.46 11.39 -32.93
CA GLY A 210 11.51 10.48 -33.55
C GLY A 210 10.10 11.04 -33.54
N PRO A 211 9.08 10.20 -33.71
CA PRO A 211 7.69 10.64 -33.68
C PRO A 211 7.31 11.23 -32.33
N SER A 212 6.36 12.16 -32.33
CA SER A 212 5.89 12.85 -31.11
C SER A 212 5.19 11.92 -30.10
N SER A 213 4.76 10.73 -30.55
CA SER A 213 4.15 9.66 -29.74
C SER A 213 4.69 8.31 -30.20
N GLY A 214 4.69 7.32 -29.33
CA GLY A 214 5.22 5.98 -29.56
C GLY A 214 6.11 5.53 -28.41
N VAL A 215 7.04 4.63 -28.71
CA VAL A 215 7.97 4.06 -27.73
C VAL A 215 9.36 4.66 -27.91
N GLY A 216 9.94 5.14 -26.82
CA GLY A 216 11.33 5.59 -26.74
C GLY A 216 12.11 4.74 -25.75
N TRP A 217 13.22 4.15 -26.19
CA TRP A 217 14.13 3.44 -25.30
C TRP A 217 15.29 4.35 -24.92
N TYR A 218 15.60 4.38 -23.63
CA TYR A 218 16.68 5.14 -23.02
C TYR A 218 17.71 4.19 -22.43
N ARG A 219 19.00 4.49 -22.59
CA ARG A 219 20.10 3.76 -21.96
C ARG A 219 21.09 4.70 -21.29
N LEU A 220 21.56 4.34 -20.11
CA LEU A 220 22.60 5.05 -19.37
C LEU A 220 23.59 4.06 -18.78
N GLN A 221 24.88 4.33 -18.96
CA GLN A 221 25.94 3.71 -18.17
C GLN A 221 26.39 4.69 -17.07
N PHE A 222 26.56 4.19 -15.84
CA PHE A 222 26.97 5.01 -14.71
C PHE A 222 27.72 4.18 -13.66
N ASP A 223 28.62 4.82 -12.91
CA ASP A 223 29.36 4.18 -11.84
C ASP A 223 28.81 4.56 -10.47
N LEU A 224 28.86 3.63 -9.52
CA LEU A 224 28.53 3.88 -8.13
C LEU A 224 29.76 3.80 -7.23
N PRO A 225 29.87 4.65 -6.20
CA PRO A 225 30.95 4.54 -5.23
C PRO A 225 30.86 3.22 -4.46
N ALA A 226 32.01 2.67 -4.08
CA ALA A 226 32.07 1.48 -3.25
C ALA A 226 31.46 1.75 -1.86
N ARG A 227 30.62 0.83 -1.39
CA ARG A 227 30.04 0.85 -0.04
C ARG A 227 29.55 -0.52 0.38
N GLU A 228 29.19 -0.64 1.66
CA GLU A 228 28.38 -1.75 2.13
C GLU A 228 26.97 -1.66 1.55
N LYS A 229 26.37 -2.81 1.26
CA LYS A 229 25.04 -2.91 0.67
C LYS A 229 24.02 -2.29 1.63
N PRO A 230 23.22 -1.30 1.20
CA PRO A 230 22.21 -0.70 2.07
C PRO A 230 21.08 -1.67 2.37
N THR A 231 20.34 -1.40 3.45
CA THR A 231 19.10 -2.12 3.77
C THR A 231 18.11 -2.10 2.62
N ARG A 232 17.99 -0.93 1.97
CA ARG A 232 17.12 -0.75 0.81
C ARG A 232 17.62 0.37 -0.10
N ALA A 233 17.57 0.14 -1.40
CA ALA A 233 17.85 1.14 -2.42
C ALA A 233 16.78 1.10 -3.51
N GLN A 234 16.36 2.27 -3.99
CA GLN A 234 15.36 2.39 -5.03
C GLN A 234 15.82 3.31 -6.15
N LEU A 235 15.41 3.03 -7.38
CA LEU A 235 15.39 4.03 -8.44
C LEU A 235 14.20 4.94 -8.20
N ASP A 236 14.43 6.24 -8.08
CA ASP A 236 13.42 7.27 -7.88
C ASP A 236 13.29 8.12 -9.14
N PHE A 237 12.22 7.88 -9.89
CA PHE A 237 11.83 8.66 -11.05
C PHE A 237 10.84 9.72 -10.60
N GLN A 238 11.20 10.99 -10.74
CA GLN A 238 10.28 12.07 -10.40
C GLN A 238 9.11 12.19 -11.37
N ALA A 239 9.31 11.79 -12.63
CA ALA A 239 8.25 11.46 -13.59
C ALA A 239 8.88 10.83 -14.84
N VAL A 240 8.05 10.11 -15.58
CA VAL A 240 8.27 9.71 -16.96
C VAL A 240 6.97 9.96 -17.70
N ASP A 241 7.05 10.27 -18.99
CA ASP A 241 5.83 10.44 -19.76
C ASP A 241 5.05 9.11 -19.88
N GLU A 242 3.76 9.19 -19.55
CA GLU A 242 2.75 8.12 -19.37
C GLU A 242 3.19 6.83 -18.67
N SER A 243 4.05 6.02 -19.29
CA SER A 243 4.39 4.68 -18.78
C SER A 243 5.83 4.27 -19.04
N ALA A 244 6.41 3.50 -18.11
CA ALA A 244 7.79 3.02 -18.21
C ALA A 244 7.98 1.57 -17.77
N TRP A 245 8.94 0.90 -18.41
CA TRP A 245 9.48 -0.39 -18.02
C TRP A 245 10.99 -0.24 -17.86
N VAL A 246 11.52 -0.71 -16.74
CA VAL A 246 12.89 -0.40 -16.31
C VAL A 246 13.68 -1.68 -16.10
N TRP A 247 14.89 -1.69 -16.64
CA TRP A 247 15.88 -2.75 -16.44
C TRP A 247 17.15 -2.16 -15.83
N LEU A 248 17.68 -2.84 -14.83
CA LEU A 248 18.98 -2.54 -14.24
C LEU A 248 19.91 -3.72 -14.53
N ASN A 249 21.07 -3.45 -15.14
CA ASN A 249 22.07 -4.46 -15.46
C ASN A 249 21.51 -5.64 -16.28
N GLY A 250 20.55 -5.36 -17.18
CA GLY A 250 19.88 -6.36 -18.02
C GLY A 250 18.74 -7.13 -17.34
N GLU A 251 18.52 -6.93 -16.04
CA GLU A 251 17.44 -7.56 -15.29
C GLU A 251 16.26 -6.59 -15.13
N PHE A 252 15.04 -7.12 -15.26
CA PHE A 252 13.83 -6.30 -15.14
C PHE A 252 13.63 -5.87 -13.68
N ALA A 253 13.59 -4.56 -13.45
CA ALA A 253 13.45 -3.96 -12.11
C ALA A 253 11.99 -3.58 -11.78
N GLY A 254 11.14 -3.42 -12.80
CA GLY A 254 9.72 -3.14 -12.64
C GLY A 254 9.17 -2.16 -13.67
N GLU A 255 7.92 -1.77 -13.46
CA GLU A 255 7.17 -0.91 -14.37
C GLU A 255 6.35 0.16 -13.64
N HIS A 256 5.97 1.17 -14.41
CA HIS A 256 5.01 2.21 -14.08
C HIS A 256 4.06 2.33 -15.26
N ASP A 257 2.98 1.56 -15.26
CA ASP A 257 1.98 1.53 -16.34
C ASP A 257 0.65 2.07 -15.81
N LEU A 258 0.51 3.41 -15.87
CA LEU A 258 -0.71 4.12 -15.45
C LEU A 258 -1.49 4.68 -16.65
N GLY A 259 -1.08 4.32 -17.88
CA GLY A 259 -1.60 4.89 -19.11
C GLY A 259 -1.42 6.41 -19.20
N PRO A 260 -2.25 7.11 -19.99
CA PRO A 260 -2.06 8.53 -20.31
C PRO A 260 -2.07 9.50 -19.12
N ASN A 261 -2.60 9.07 -17.96
CA ASN A 261 -2.63 9.90 -16.75
C ASN A 261 -1.35 9.78 -15.90
N GLY A 262 -0.43 8.88 -16.25
CA GLY A 262 0.80 8.61 -15.50
C GLY A 262 1.91 9.64 -15.66
N TRP A 263 1.77 10.58 -16.61
CA TRP A 263 2.86 11.42 -17.13
C TRP A 263 3.56 12.31 -16.10
N ASP A 264 2.90 12.70 -15.01
CA ASP A 264 3.48 13.53 -13.92
C ASP A 264 3.45 12.82 -12.56
N THR A 265 3.38 11.49 -12.57
CA THR A 265 3.32 10.69 -11.33
C THR A 265 4.70 10.12 -11.00
N PRO A 266 5.30 10.48 -9.85
CA PRO A 266 6.58 9.91 -9.42
C PRO A 266 6.42 8.46 -8.95
N PHE A 267 7.38 7.62 -9.34
CA PHE A 267 7.40 6.20 -8.98
C PHE A 267 8.80 5.77 -8.53
N ARG A 268 8.83 4.70 -7.74
CA ARG A 268 10.07 4.10 -7.22
C ARG A 268 10.09 2.62 -7.48
N LEU A 269 11.24 2.10 -7.86
CA LEU A 269 11.47 0.67 -8.10
C LEU A 269 12.57 0.17 -7.18
N ASP A 270 12.34 -0.96 -6.51
CA ASP A 270 13.34 -1.58 -5.65
C ASP A 270 14.46 -2.17 -6.51
N VAL A 271 15.69 -1.76 -6.23
CA VAL A 271 16.90 -2.21 -6.94
C VAL A 271 17.99 -2.65 -5.97
N THR A 272 17.61 -2.93 -4.72
CA THR A 272 18.54 -3.22 -3.62
C THR A 272 19.55 -4.31 -3.98
N ASP A 273 19.08 -5.35 -4.66
CA ASP A 273 19.89 -6.52 -5.01
C ASP A 273 20.59 -6.40 -6.37
N GLY A 274 20.14 -5.49 -7.24
CA GLY A 274 20.63 -5.39 -8.62
C GLY A 274 21.78 -4.39 -8.82
N LEU A 275 22.07 -3.53 -7.84
CA LEU A 275 23.10 -2.48 -7.98
C LEU A 275 24.53 -3.03 -7.75
N ASN A 276 25.42 -2.73 -8.69
CA ASN A 276 26.86 -2.98 -8.58
C ASN A 276 27.52 -1.81 -7.84
N TRP A 277 27.61 -1.88 -6.51
CA TRP A 277 28.33 -0.88 -5.71
C TRP A 277 29.84 -0.96 -5.96
N GLY A 278 30.49 0.18 -6.19
CA GLY A 278 31.92 0.24 -6.49
C GLY A 278 32.28 -0.10 -7.95
N GLY A 279 31.29 -0.15 -8.84
CA GLY A 279 31.51 -0.46 -10.25
C GLY A 279 30.42 0.07 -11.17
N ALA A 280 30.49 -0.40 -12.41
CA ALA A 280 29.62 0.03 -13.50
C ALA A 280 28.23 -0.60 -13.39
N ASN A 281 27.24 0.22 -13.71
CA ASN A 281 25.84 -0.14 -13.82
C ASN A 281 25.29 0.33 -15.17
N GLN A 282 24.28 -0.36 -15.67
CA GLN A 282 23.51 0.04 -16.84
C GLN A 282 22.04 0.16 -16.46
N LEU A 283 21.43 1.29 -16.78
CA LEU A 283 20.00 1.50 -16.68
C LEU A 283 19.41 1.58 -18.08
N THR A 284 18.39 0.77 -18.34
CA THR A 284 17.59 0.82 -19.57
C THR A 284 16.14 1.12 -19.22
N VAL A 285 15.52 2.07 -19.91
CA VAL A 285 14.14 2.48 -19.68
C VAL A 285 13.39 2.50 -21.00
N ARG A 286 12.35 1.69 -21.13
CA ARG A 286 11.37 1.81 -22.22
C ARG A 286 10.28 2.77 -21.76
N VAL A 287 10.04 3.82 -22.52
CA VAL A 287 9.00 4.83 -22.27
C VAL A 287 7.94 4.71 -23.34
N LEU A 288 6.68 4.59 -22.96
CA LEU A 288 5.54 4.67 -23.87
C LEU A 288 4.89 6.04 -23.70
N ASN A 289 4.65 6.73 -24.82
CA ASN A 289 3.85 7.94 -24.88
C ASN A 289 2.78 7.81 -25.97
N SER A 290 1.51 7.97 -25.64
CA SER A 290 0.40 7.92 -26.58
C SER A 290 0.13 9.26 -27.28
N ALA A 291 0.58 10.41 -26.76
CA ALA A 291 0.28 11.73 -27.34
C ALA A 291 1.30 12.83 -27.01
N MET A 292 1.36 13.85 -27.87
CA MET A 292 2.14 15.08 -27.62
C MET A 292 3.66 14.90 -27.52
N ALA A 293 4.24 14.76 -26.32
CA ALA A 293 5.69 14.86 -26.14
C ALA A 293 6.17 13.84 -25.11
N GLY A 294 6.91 12.83 -25.58
CA GLY A 294 7.40 11.77 -24.72
C GLY A 294 8.80 12.01 -24.17
N GLY A 295 9.07 11.40 -23.01
CA GLY A 295 10.43 11.25 -22.49
C GLY A 295 10.53 11.13 -20.97
N ILE A 296 11.76 10.96 -20.50
CA ILE A 296 12.11 11.08 -19.08
C ILE A 296 12.32 12.57 -18.79
N TRP A 297 11.23 13.28 -18.54
CA TRP A 297 11.21 14.75 -18.47
C TRP A 297 11.44 15.32 -17.07
N LYS A 298 11.79 14.46 -16.09
CA LYS A 298 12.15 14.82 -14.72
C LYS A 298 13.39 14.07 -14.24
N PRO A 299 14.01 14.50 -13.12
CA PRO A 299 15.19 13.84 -12.57
C PRO A 299 14.96 12.37 -12.22
N VAL A 300 16.04 11.59 -12.33
CA VAL A 300 16.14 10.21 -11.85
C VAL A 300 17.28 10.14 -10.83
N SER A 301 17.06 9.43 -9.74
CA SER A 301 18.10 9.24 -8.71
C SER A 301 18.06 7.82 -8.15
N ILE A 302 19.17 7.40 -7.56
CA ILE A 302 19.18 6.24 -6.66
C ILE A 302 19.00 6.78 -5.25
N VAL A 303 17.92 6.39 -4.58
CA VAL A 303 17.66 6.72 -3.19
C VAL A 303 18.01 5.55 -2.30
N ILE A 304 18.84 5.79 -1.29
CA ILE A 304 19.12 4.84 -0.23
C ILE A 304 18.15 5.14 0.90
N LEU A 305 17.49 4.10 1.35
CA LEU A 305 16.43 4.16 2.32
C LEU A 305 16.88 3.52 3.63
N GLU A 306 16.58 4.19 4.74
CA GLU A 306 16.73 3.66 6.09
C GLU A 306 15.36 3.57 6.76
N PRO A 307 15.18 2.67 7.75
CA PRO A 307 13.94 2.64 8.52
C PRO A 307 13.64 4.01 9.10
N ALA A 308 12.39 4.46 9.01
CA ALA A 308 11.97 5.67 9.70
C ALA A 308 12.08 5.49 11.23
N ASP A 309 12.58 6.52 11.92
CA ASP A 309 12.71 6.56 13.39
C ASP A 309 11.36 6.54 14.13
#